data_AF-A8RYD4-F1
#
_entry.id   AF-A8RYD4-F1
#
_cell.length_a   1.000
_cell.length_b   1.000
_cell.length_c   1.000
_cell.angle_alpha   90.00
_cell.angle_beta   90.00
_cell.angle_gamma   90.00
#
_symmetry.space_group_name_H-M   'P 1'
#
loop_
_entity.id
_entity.type
_entity.pdbx_description
1 polymer ?
#
loop_
_entity_poly.entity_id
_entity_poly.type
_entity_poly.pdbx_seq_one_letter_code
_entity_poly.pdbx_strand_id
1 'polypeptide(L)'
;MKKSNAADIFGKAPVFQAVFKNALPAMAAMLMVLIYNLADTFFIGQTHDALQVAAVSLATPVFLIFMAAGTIFGIGGTSVISRAIGEGRHEYARSVCAFCMWSCVAVGIVMAALFLIYESDTGMDGRQRGYLGAC
;
A
#
# COMPACT_ATOMS: atom_id res chain seq x y z
N MET A 1 -12.81 1.68 29.40
CA MET A 1 -11.95 1.40 28.21
C MET A 1 -11.75 -0.10 28.09
N LYS A 2 -12.48 -0.76 27.17
CA LYS A 2 -12.58 -2.22 27.07
C LYS A 2 -11.36 -2.76 26.31
N LYS A 3 -10.44 -3.39 27.03
CA LYS A 3 -9.24 -4.05 26.49
C LYS A 3 -9.70 -5.27 25.69
N SER A 4 -9.84 -5.12 24.37
CA SER A 4 -10.17 -6.23 23.48
C SER A 4 -8.98 -7.18 23.42
N ASN A 5 -9.14 -8.29 24.15
CA ASN A 5 -8.22 -9.40 24.31
C ASN A 5 -8.00 -10.17 23.00
N ALA A 6 -7.24 -9.62 22.05
CA ALA A 6 -6.68 -10.44 20.97
C ALA A 6 -5.60 -11.37 21.52
N ALA A 7 -4.71 -10.86 22.38
CA ALA A 7 -3.61 -11.62 22.99
C ALA A 7 -4.07 -12.76 23.92
N ASP A 8 -5.16 -12.58 24.67
CA ASP A 8 -5.71 -13.62 25.57
C ASP A 8 -6.40 -14.76 24.79
N ILE A 9 -6.90 -14.49 23.56
CA ILE A 9 -7.47 -15.52 22.67
C ILE A 9 -6.38 -16.42 22.10
N PHE A 10 -5.24 -15.86 21.68
CA PHE A 10 -4.14 -16.65 21.12
C PHE A 10 -3.43 -17.52 22.19
N GLY A 11 -3.48 -17.13 23.47
CA GLY A 11 -2.84 -17.88 24.56
C GLY A 11 -3.70 -18.98 25.21
N LYS A 12 -5.04 -18.97 25.04
CA LYS A 12 -5.96 -19.90 25.73
C LYS A 12 -6.96 -20.63 24.84
N ALA A 13 -7.21 -20.19 23.61
CA ALA A 13 -8.14 -20.85 22.68
C ALA A 13 -7.40 -21.81 21.73
N PRO A 14 -8.04 -22.89 21.23
CA PRO A 14 -7.41 -23.77 20.25
C PRO A 14 -7.00 -22.97 19.02
N VAL A 15 -5.76 -23.18 18.54
CA VAL A 15 -5.15 -22.51 17.39
C VAL A 15 -6.10 -22.44 16.19
N PHE A 16 -6.90 -23.49 15.98
CA PHE A 16 -7.89 -23.58 14.92
C PHE A 16 -8.95 -22.45 14.95
N GLN A 17 -9.45 -22.06 16.12
CA GLN A 17 -10.47 -21.02 16.24
C GLN A 17 -9.90 -19.62 16.05
N ALA A 18 -8.66 -19.39 16.51
CA ALA A 18 -7.96 -18.13 16.33
C ALA A 18 -7.57 -17.90 14.86
N VAL A 19 -7.17 -18.96 14.16
CA VAL A 19 -6.90 -18.94 12.72
C VAL A 19 -8.18 -18.67 11.94
N PHE A 20 -9.29 -19.38 12.20
CA PHE A 20 -10.55 -19.14 11.47
C PHE A 20 -11.06 -17.70 11.61
N LYS A 21 -10.93 -17.11 12.80
CA LYS A 21 -11.38 -15.74 13.07
C LYS A 21 -10.54 -14.66 12.38
N ASN A 22 -9.26 -14.91 12.12
CA ASN A 22 -8.39 -13.99 11.36
C ASN A 22 -8.32 -14.33 9.86
N ALA A 23 -8.54 -15.59 9.49
CA ALA A 23 -8.57 -16.03 8.11
C ALA A 23 -9.79 -15.43 7.37
N LEU A 24 -10.94 -15.34 8.04
CA LEU A 24 -12.14 -14.74 7.44
C LEU A 24 -11.92 -13.29 6.96
N PRO A 25 -11.39 -12.34 7.78
CA PRO A 25 -11.08 -11.00 7.30
C PRO A 25 -9.95 -10.98 6.28
N ALA A 26 -8.94 -11.86 6.38
CA ALA A 26 -7.89 -11.95 5.36
C ALA A 26 -8.43 -12.39 3.98
N MET A 27 -9.32 -13.38 3.94
CA MET A 27 -9.98 -13.81 2.71
C MET A 27 -10.89 -12.71 2.13
N ALA A 28 -11.63 -12.00 2.97
CA ALA A 28 -12.45 -10.87 2.53
C ALA A 28 -11.58 -9.73 1.95
N ALA A 29 -10.43 -9.43 2.57
CA ALA A 29 -9.48 -8.47 2.04
C ALA A 29 -8.92 -8.91 0.69
N MET A 30 -8.53 -10.17 0.55
CA MET A 30 -8.03 -10.71 -0.73
C MET A 30 -9.11 -10.68 -1.83
N LEU A 31 -10.37 -10.95 -1.48
CA LEU A 31 -11.50 -10.86 -2.41
C LEU A 31 -11.75 -9.42 -2.87
N MET A 32 -11.68 -8.44 -1.96
CA MET A 32 -11.75 -7.02 -2.33
C MET A 32 -10.62 -6.64 -3.30
N VAL A 33 -9.38 -7.05 -3.02
CA VAL A 33 -8.24 -6.78 -3.93
C VAL A 33 -8.52 -7.31 -5.34
N LEU A 34 -9.08 -8.52 -5.46
CA LEU A 34 -9.44 -9.08 -6.77
C LEU A 34 -10.54 -8.26 -7.47
N ILE A 35 -11.59 -7.86 -6.75
CA ILE A 35 -12.65 -7.00 -7.31
C ILE A 35 -12.08 -5.66 -7.77
N TYR A 36 -11.17 -5.05 -7.01
CA TYR A 36 -10.50 -3.81 -7.41
C TYR A 36 -9.67 -3.99 -8.68
N ASN A 37 -8.89 -5.06 -8.81
CA ASN A 37 -8.12 -5.32 -10.03
C ASN A 37 -9.02 -5.50 -11.26
N LEU A 38 -10.17 -6.19 -11.10
CA LEU A 38 -11.13 -6.38 -12.18
C LEU A 38 -11.83 -5.07 -12.54
N ALA A 39 -12.25 -4.29 -11.55
CA ALA A 39 -12.88 -2.99 -11.76
C ALA A 39 -11.92 -2.02 -12.45
N ASP A 40 -10.68 -1.91 -11.97
CA ASP A 40 -9.64 -1.06 -12.56
C ASP A 40 -9.43 -1.41 -14.03
N THR A 41 -9.22 -2.70 -14.33
CA THR A 41 -9.07 -3.21 -15.70
C THR A 41 -10.33 -2.97 -16.55
N PHE A 42 -11.52 -3.12 -15.98
CA PHE A 42 -12.79 -2.92 -16.69
C PHE A 42 -13.02 -1.45 -17.03
N PHE A 43 -12.80 -0.53 -16.09
CA PHE A 43 -12.95 0.92 -16.32
C PHE A 43 -11.88 1.47 -17.27
N ILE A 44 -10.64 0.98 -17.18
CA ILE A 44 -9.54 1.32 -18.11
C ILE A 44 -9.80 0.71 -19.50
N GLY A 45 -10.40 -0.48 -19.57
CA GLY A 45 -10.72 -1.15 -20.84
C GLY A 45 -11.95 -0.56 -21.55
N GLN A 46 -12.93 -0.07 -20.79
CA GLN A 46 -14.17 0.49 -21.33
C GLN A 46 -13.99 1.89 -21.93
N THR A 47 -12.84 2.53 -21.71
CA THR A 47 -12.62 3.91 -22.09
C THR A 47 -12.65 4.16 -23.60
N HIS A 48 -12.47 3.14 -24.46
CA HIS A 48 -12.52 3.18 -25.95
C HIS A 48 -11.71 4.32 -26.63
N ASP A 49 -10.99 5.12 -25.85
CA ASP A 49 -10.17 6.24 -26.26
C ASP A 49 -8.70 5.84 -26.05
N ALA A 50 -7.99 5.68 -27.16
CA ALA A 50 -6.61 5.22 -27.16
C ALA A 50 -5.68 6.12 -26.32
N LEU A 51 -6.04 7.38 -26.10
CA LEU A 51 -5.23 8.31 -25.31
C LEU A 51 -5.22 7.97 -23.82
N GLN A 52 -6.33 7.50 -23.27
CA GLN A 52 -6.41 7.18 -21.84
C GLN A 52 -5.71 5.85 -21.51
N VAL A 53 -5.84 4.83 -22.38
CA VAL A 53 -5.12 3.56 -22.22
C VAL A 53 -3.60 3.73 -22.40
N ALA A 54 -3.19 4.61 -23.33
CA ALA A 54 -1.78 4.95 -23.52
C ALA A 54 -1.20 5.71 -22.30
N ALA A 55 -1.96 6.65 -21.72
CA ALA A 55 -1.55 7.37 -20.51
C ALA A 55 -1.37 6.42 -19.32
N VAL A 56 -2.29 5.47 -19.12
CA VAL A 56 -2.16 4.46 -18.06
C VAL A 56 -0.91 3.61 -18.27
N SER A 57 -0.67 3.11 -19.49
CA SER A 57 0.51 2.27 -19.79
C SER A 57 1.84 3.00 -19.53
N LEU A 58 1.89 4.32 -19.73
CA LEU A 58 3.05 5.15 -19.39
C LEU A 58 3.19 5.39 -17.89
N ALA A 59 2.08 5.47 -17.15
CA ALA A 59 2.08 5.63 -15.69
C ALA A 59 2.37 4.32 -14.94
N THR A 60 2.03 3.16 -15.51
CA THR A 60 2.23 1.83 -14.93
C THR A 60 3.64 1.61 -14.36
N PRO A 61 4.76 1.86 -15.07
CA PRO A 61 6.10 1.63 -14.53
C PRO A 61 6.41 2.50 -13.30
N VAL A 62 5.93 3.76 -13.28
CA VAL A 62 6.09 4.65 -12.12
C VAL A 62 5.29 4.10 -10.95
N PHE A 63 4.02 3.75 -11.17
CA PHE A 63 3.16 3.16 -10.14
C PHE A 63 3.73 1.86 -9.56
N LEU A 64 4.38 1.03 -10.39
CA LEU A 64 5.03 -0.20 -9.97
C LEU A 64 6.18 0.06 -8.98
N ILE A 65 6.96 1.13 -9.18
CA ILE A 65 8.04 1.52 -8.26
C ILE A 65 7.45 2.01 -6.92
N PHE A 66 6.36 2.77 -6.96
CA PHE A 66 5.64 3.17 -5.74
C PHE A 66 5.09 1.96 -4.97
N MET A 67 4.46 1.01 -5.66
CA MET A 67 4.01 -0.26 -5.07
C MET A 67 5.17 -1.07 -4.49
N ALA A 68 6.29 -1.18 -5.20
CA ALA A 68 7.48 -1.88 -4.72
C ALA A 68 8.02 -1.26 -3.42
N ALA A 69 8.14 0.07 -3.36
CA ALA A 69 8.54 0.75 -2.13
C ALA A 69 7.55 0.50 -0.98
N GLY A 70 6.25 0.61 -1.24
CA GLY A 70 5.21 0.35 -0.24
C GLY A 70 5.23 -1.09 0.28
N THR A 71 5.40 -2.08 -0.61
CA THR A 71 5.47 -3.50 -0.22
C THR A 71 6.73 -3.85 0.57
N ILE A 72 7.89 -3.24 0.25
CA ILE A 72 9.12 -3.41 1.03
C ILE A 72 8.91 -2.97 2.48
N PHE A 73 8.34 -1.80 2.71
CA PHE A 73 8.11 -1.32 4.08
C PHE A 73 6.93 -2.02 4.77
N GLY A 74 5.88 -2.37 4.04
CA GLY A 74 4.71 -3.08 4.59
C GLY A 74 5.02 -4.51 4.98
N ILE A 75 5.40 -5.35 4.00
CA ILE A 75 5.66 -6.78 4.24
C ILE A 75 7.03 -6.98 4.90
N GLY A 76 8.06 -6.23 4.47
CA GLY A 76 9.38 -6.29 5.08
C GLY A 76 9.38 -5.80 6.52
N GLY A 77 8.68 -4.70 6.82
CA GLY A 77 8.56 -4.17 8.18
C GLY A 77 7.81 -5.14 9.11
N THR A 78 6.66 -5.66 8.67
CA THR A 78 5.87 -6.63 9.46
C THR A 78 6.64 -7.91 9.75
N SER A 79 7.51 -8.36 8.84
CA SER A 79 8.39 -9.52 9.06
C SER A 79 9.35 -9.29 10.23
N VAL A 80 10.03 -8.14 10.29
CA VAL A 80 10.96 -7.82 11.40
C VAL A 80 10.21 -7.67 12.73
N ILE A 81 9.05 -7.02 12.70
CA ILE A 81 8.18 -6.84 13.88
C ILE A 81 7.72 -8.19 14.43
N SER A 82 7.31 -9.12 13.55
CA SER A 82 6.87 -10.47 13.93
C SER A 82 7.97 -11.23 14.69
N ARG A 83 9.22 -11.17 14.21
CA ARG A 83 10.37 -11.80 14.87
C ARG A 83 10.65 -11.18 16.24
N ALA A 84 10.64 -9.84 16.34
CA ALA A 84 10.89 -9.14 17.60
C ALA A 84 9.80 -9.42 18.67
N ILE A 85 8.54 -9.55 18.26
CA ILE A 85 7.43 -9.93 19.16
C ILE A 85 7.58 -11.40 19.60
N GLY A 86 8.01 -12.29 18.71
CA GLY A 86 8.27 -13.71 19.02
C GLY A 86 9.40 -13.93 20.03
N GLU A 87 10.40 -13.05 20.05
CA GLU A 87 11.50 -13.05 21.03
C GLU A 87 11.12 -12.43 22.39
N GLY A 88 9.87 -11.96 22.57
CA GLY A 88 9.40 -11.32 23.81
C GLY A 88 9.92 -9.89 24.03
N ARG A 89 10.63 -9.31 23.06
CA ARG A 89 11.23 -7.96 23.15
C ARG A 89 10.25 -6.88 22.68
N HIS A 90 9.16 -6.68 23.42
CA HIS A 90 8.08 -5.75 23.05
C HIS A 90 8.51 -4.28 22.91
N GLU A 91 9.45 -3.81 23.73
CA GLU A 91 10.03 -2.46 23.63
C GLU A 91 10.76 -2.26 22.29
N TYR A 92 11.56 -3.27 21.90
CA TYR A 92 12.27 -3.26 20.63
C TYR A 92 11.28 -3.33 19.45
N ALA A 93 10.26 -4.18 19.52
CA ALA A 93 9.21 -4.24 18.49
C ALA A 93 8.50 -2.88 18.30
N ARG A 94 8.24 -2.15 19.38
CA ARG A 94 7.61 -0.81 19.31
C ARG A 94 8.54 0.22 18.65
N SER A 95 9.81 0.21 19.00
CA SER A 95 10.83 1.06 18.36
C SER A 95 10.94 0.77 16.86
N VAL A 96 10.97 -0.51 16.48
CA VAL A 96 11.05 -0.94 15.08
C VAL A 96 9.79 -0.54 14.30
N CYS A 97 8.59 -0.72 14.86
CA CYS A 97 7.35 -0.23 14.27
C CYS A 97 7.38 1.27 13.98
N ALA A 98 7.79 2.07 14.98
CA ALA A 98 7.85 3.52 14.83
C ALA A 98 8.87 3.93 13.76
N PHE A 99 10.03 3.28 13.73
CA PHE A 99 11.07 3.52 12.73
C PHE A 99 10.60 3.14 11.33
N CYS A 100 9.98 1.96 11.14
CA CYS A 100 9.41 1.54 9.86
C CYS A 100 8.31 2.48 9.36
N MET A 101 7.47 2.99 10.25
CA MET A 101 6.41 3.94 9.90
C MET A 101 7.01 5.29 9.46
N TRP A 102 7.96 5.82 10.22
CA TRP A 102 8.67 7.05 9.86
C TRP A 102 9.48 6.90 8.58
N SER A 103 10.16 5.78 8.37
CA SER A 103 10.92 5.53 7.14
C SER A 103 10.01 5.41 5.92
N CYS A 104 8.85 4.77 6.06
CA CYS A 104 7.85 4.69 4.98
C CYS A 104 7.34 6.08 4.59
N VAL A 105 6.99 6.91 5.58
CA VAL A 105 6.54 8.29 5.34
C VAL A 105 7.66 9.14 4.73
N ALA A 106 8.89 9.03 5.23
CA ALA A 106 10.03 9.76 4.68
C ALA A 106 10.31 9.36 3.23
N VAL A 107 10.32 8.07 2.90
CA VAL A 107 10.51 7.59 1.52
C VAL A 107 9.35 8.03 0.62
N GLY A 108 8.11 8.01 1.12
CA GLY A 108 6.94 8.52 0.39
C GLY A 108 7.06 10.01 0.07
N ILE A 109 7.47 10.83 1.04
CA ILE A 109 7.71 12.26 0.83
C ILE A 109 8.85 12.50 -0.16
N VAL A 110 9.95 11.77 -0.05
CA VAL A 110 11.09 11.88 -0.98
C VAL A 110 10.66 11.50 -2.40
N MET A 111 9.91 10.40 -2.57
CA MET A 111 9.37 9.99 -3.87
C MET A 111 8.40 11.03 -4.45
N ALA A 112 7.51 11.60 -3.63
CA ALA A 112 6.60 12.65 -4.06
C ALA A 112 7.36 13.94 -4.45
N ALA A 113 8.35 14.34 -3.66
CA ALA A 113 9.19 15.49 -3.96
C ALA A 113 10.00 15.31 -5.23
N LEU A 114 10.59 14.13 -5.45
CA LEU A 114 11.31 13.79 -6.69
C LEU A 114 10.38 13.85 -7.90
N PHE A 115 9.14 13.38 -7.78
CA PHE A 115 8.15 13.46 -8.85
C PHE A 115 7.80 14.91 -9.21
N LEU A 116 7.56 15.76 -8.19
CA LEU A 116 7.29 17.19 -8.39
C LEU A 116 8.50 17.96 -8.93
N ILE A 117 9.72 17.57 -8.55
CA ILE A 117 10.96 18.15 -9.12
C ILE A 117 11.09 17.75 -10.59
N TYR A 118 10.81 16.50 -10.95
CA TYR A 118 10.84 16.06 -12.34
C TYR A 118 9.79 16.78 -13.20
N GLU A 119 8.61 17.03 -12.64
CA GLU A 119 7.55 17.83 -13.27
C GLU A 119 7.95 19.31 -13.43
N SER A 120 8.71 19.88 -12.47
CA SER A 120 9.14 21.28 -12.52
C SER A 120 10.42 21.52 -13.34
N ASP A 121 11.33 20.55 -13.44
CA ASP A 121 12.52 20.61 -14.30
C ASP A 121 12.13 20.40 -15.79
N THR A 122 11.09 19.60 -16.04
CA THR A 122 10.47 19.44 -17.36
C THR A 122 9.44 20.56 -17.58
N GLY A 123 9.89 21.80 -17.79
CA GLY A 123 9.03 23.00 -17.97
C GLY A 123 7.74 22.79 -18.79
N MET A 124 6.66 22.39 -18.10
CA MET A 124 5.32 22.15 -18.62
C MET A 124 4.27 23.02 -17.90
N ASP A 125 4.66 24.23 -17.49
CA ASP A 125 3.73 25.29 -17.05
C ASP A 125 2.72 25.70 -18.17
N GLY A 126 2.91 25.20 -19.40
CA GLY A 126 2.04 25.48 -20.55
C GLY A 126 1.07 24.38 -21.00
N ARG A 127 1.09 23.15 -20.44
CA ARG A 127 0.36 22.01 -21.05
C ARG A 127 -0.71 21.33 -20.18
N GLN A 128 -0.79 21.63 -18.89
CA GLN A 128 -1.91 21.15 -18.04
C GLN A 128 -3.24 21.89 -18.31
N ARG A 129 -3.22 23.13 -18.80
CA ARG A 129 -4.46 23.86 -19.17
C ARG A 129 -5.14 23.35 -20.45
N GLY A 130 -4.44 22.58 -21.29
CA GLY A 130 -4.97 22.10 -22.57
C GLY A 130 -5.86 20.86 -22.48
N TYR A 131 -5.67 20.02 -21.45
CA TYR A 131 -6.44 18.77 -21.31
C TYR A 131 -7.73 18.93 -20.49
N LEU A 132 -7.86 20.00 -19.69
CA LEU A 132 -9.11 20.32 -18.98
C LEU A 132 -10.09 21.14 -19.82
N GLY A 133 -9.71 21.54 -21.05
CA GLY A 133 -10.52 22.37 -21.95
C GLY A 133 -10.77 21.75 -23.33
N ALA A 134 -10.44 20.48 -23.54
CA ALA A 134 -10.61 19.77 -24.82
C ALA A 134 -11.38 18.44 -24.71
N CYS A 135 -12.09 18.21 -23.61
CA CYS A 135 -13.11 17.17 -23.47
C CYS A 135 -14.25 17.71 -22.62
#